data_AF-A0A480BUR0-F1
#
_entry.id   AF-A0A480BUR0-F1
#
_cell.length_a   1.000
_cell.length_b   1.000
_cell.length_c   1.000
_cell.angle_alpha   90.00
_cell.angle_beta   90.00
_cell.angle_gamma   90.00
#
_symmetry.space_group_name_H-M   'P 1'
#
loop_
_entity.id
_entity.type
_entity.pdbx_description
1 polymer ?
#
loop_
_entity_poly.entity_id
_entity_poly.type
_entity_poly.pdbx_seq_one_letter_code
_entity_poly.pdbx_strand_id
1 'polypeptide(L)'
;PVKRVDNMTMAWGLEARVPFLDHELVELAARIPAEHKIREGGKYVLKEAARQVIPGAVIDRPKGYFPVPALKYIRGAYLDFVRDILLQPRARQRGVFDNAYVDTLLAEPEAHITPLRGSKLWQITLLELWLQQQGL
;
A
#
# COMPACT_ATOMS: atom_id res chain seq x y z
N PRO A 1 3.88 -4.20 8.44
CA PRO A 1 3.55 -2.76 8.59
C PRO A 1 4.69 -1.94 9.19
N VAL A 2 5.25 -2.37 10.32
CA VAL A 2 6.33 -1.66 11.03
C VAL A 2 7.62 -1.58 10.20
N LYS A 3 8.08 -2.71 9.63
CA LYS A 3 9.23 -2.77 8.72
C LYS A 3 9.14 -1.77 7.56
N ARG A 4 7.94 -1.54 7.02
CA ARG A 4 7.75 -0.57 5.95
C ARG A 4 7.98 0.86 6.44
N VAL A 5 7.40 1.22 7.59
CA VAL A 5 7.58 2.55 8.18
C VAL A 5 9.06 2.79 8.48
N ASP A 6 9.69 1.84 9.17
CA ASP A 6 11.11 1.90 9.56
C ASP A 6 12.05 2.03 8.35
N ASN A 7 12.02 1.07 7.42
CA ASN A 7 12.88 1.10 6.23
C ASN A 7 12.70 2.39 5.42
N MET A 8 11.45 2.85 5.26
CA MET A 8 11.17 4.04 4.44
C MET A 8 11.64 5.33 5.13
N THR A 9 11.47 5.49 6.43
CA THR A 9 11.92 6.71 7.12
C THR A 9 13.42 6.71 7.32
N MET A 10 14.02 5.56 7.68
CA MET A 10 15.47 5.45 7.89
C MET A 10 16.29 5.61 6.60
N ALA A 11 15.72 5.26 5.44
CA ALA A 11 16.33 5.58 4.14
C ALA A 11 16.56 7.09 3.92
N TRP A 12 15.88 7.94 4.70
CA TRP A 12 16.01 9.39 4.69
C TRP A 12 16.53 9.94 6.02
N GLY A 13 17.12 9.10 6.89
CA GLY A 13 17.64 9.51 8.19
C GLY A 13 16.57 9.97 9.19
N LEU A 14 15.32 9.56 8.99
CA LEU A 14 14.19 9.91 9.86
C LEU A 14 13.81 8.73 10.75
N GLU A 15 13.77 8.97 12.06
CA GLU A 15 13.33 7.98 13.04
C GLU A 15 11.81 8.08 13.27
N ALA A 16 11.08 7.02 12.94
CA ALA A 16 9.64 6.95 13.17
C ALA A 16 9.32 6.27 14.51
N ARG A 17 8.52 6.92 15.35
CA ARG A 17 7.96 6.34 16.57
C ARG A 17 6.56 5.78 16.31
N VAL A 18 6.23 4.66 16.95
CA VAL A 18 4.94 3.95 16.81
C VAL A 18 4.25 3.76 18.17
N PRO A 19 3.69 4.82 18.78
CA PRO A 19 3.19 4.80 20.16
C PRO A 19 2.15 3.70 20.45
N PHE A 20 1.38 3.28 19.45
CA PHE A 20 0.41 2.18 19.62
C PHE A 20 1.04 0.80 19.85
N LEU A 21 2.35 0.66 19.69
CA LEU A 21 3.12 -0.55 19.98
C LEU A 21 3.96 -0.44 21.25
N ASP A 22 3.74 0.62 22.05
CA ASP A 22 4.30 0.69 23.38
C ASP A 22 3.84 -0.51 24.24
N HIS A 23 4.75 -1.09 25.02
CA HIS A 23 4.47 -2.33 25.73
C HIS A 23 3.43 -2.15 26.84
N GLU A 24 3.43 -1.01 27.54
CA GLU A 24 2.45 -0.74 28.61
C GLU A 24 1.04 -0.61 28.02
N LEU A 25 0.93 0.08 26.89
CA LEU A 25 -0.34 0.22 26.17
C LEU A 25 -0.85 -1.13 25.64
N VAL A 26 0.03 -1.96 25.07
CA VAL A 26 -0.33 -3.28 24.56
C VAL A 26 -0.75 -4.22 25.69
N GLU A 27 -0.04 -4.22 26.81
CA GLU A 27 -0.40 -5.00 28.00
C GLU A 27 -1.76 -4.58 28.57
N LEU A 28 -2.04 -3.28 28.62
CA LEU A 28 -3.35 -2.77 29.01
C LEU A 28 -4.44 -3.26 28.03
N ALA A 29 -4.22 -3.09 26.72
CA ALA A 29 -5.17 -3.49 25.69
C ALA A 29 -5.46 -5.00 25.69
N ALA A 30 -4.47 -5.81 26.08
CA ALA A 30 -4.61 -7.26 26.23
C ALA A 30 -5.54 -7.64 27.38
N ARG A 31 -5.54 -6.87 28.48
CA ARG A 31 -6.41 -7.09 29.66
C ARG A 31 -7.86 -6.62 29.45
N ILE A 32 -8.12 -5.74 28.47
CA ILE A 32 -9.47 -5.25 28.18
C ILE A 32 -10.33 -6.39 27.59
N PRO A 33 -11.54 -6.64 28.12
CA PRO A 33 -12.49 -7.60 27.57
C PRO A 33 -12.74 -7.40 26.07
N ALA A 34 -12.89 -8.52 25.33
CA ALA A 34 -12.99 -8.49 23.88
C ALA A 34 -14.19 -7.66 23.37
N GLU A 35 -15.32 -7.72 24.08
CA GLU A 35 -16.54 -6.95 23.78
C GLU A 35 -16.28 -5.45 23.61
N HIS A 36 -15.47 -4.84 24.48
CA HIS A 36 -15.12 -3.41 24.38
C HIS A 36 -14.20 -3.08 23.21
N LYS A 37 -13.52 -4.08 22.62
CA LYS A 37 -12.65 -3.89 21.45
C LYS A 37 -13.41 -4.02 20.14
N ILE A 38 -14.45 -4.86 20.09
CA ILE A 38 -15.18 -5.19 18.85
C ILE A 38 -16.57 -4.56 18.75
N ARG A 39 -17.12 -4.04 19.85
CA ARG A 39 -18.41 -3.33 19.87
C ARG A 39 -18.47 -2.25 18.78
N GLU A 40 -19.66 -2.06 18.19
CA GLU A 40 -19.95 -0.98 17.22
C GLU A 40 -18.96 -0.90 16.05
N GLY A 41 -18.57 -2.06 15.49
CA GLY A 41 -17.67 -2.13 14.33
C GLY A 41 -16.18 -2.02 14.68
N GLY A 42 -15.84 -2.07 15.96
CA GLY A 42 -14.48 -2.21 16.47
C GLY A 42 -13.80 -0.90 16.86
N LYS A 43 -12.69 -1.03 17.58
CA LYS A 43 -11.94 0.06 18.22
C LYS A 43 -12.80 0.88 19.21
N TYR A 44 -13.88 0.32 19.75
CA TYR A 44 -14.84 1.07 20.57
C TYR A 44 -14.19 1.75 21.77
N VAL A 45 -13.49 1.00 22.64
CA VAL A 45 -12.79 1.58 23.80
C VAL A 45 -11.77 2.66 23.42
N LEU A 46 -11.08 2.50 22.28
CA LEU A 46 -10.15 3.50 21.77
C LEU A 46 -10.87 4.77 21.30
N LYS A 47 -12.01 4.62 20.62
CA LYS A 47 -12.82 5.76 20.18
C LYS A 47 -13.37 6.53 21.37
N GLU A 48 -13.90 5.84 22.38
CA GLU A 48 -14.45 6.48 23.58
C GLU A 48 -13.36 7.22 24.38
N ALA A 49 -12.17 6.63 24.53
CA ALA A 49 -11.02 7.34 25.11
C ALA A 49 -10.61 8.56 24.28
N ALA A 50 -10.55 8.42 22.95
CA ALA A 50 -10.14 9.51 22.05
C ALA A 50 -11.14 10.67 22.01
N ARG A 51 -12.44 10.44 22.25
CA ARG A 51 -13.47 11.50 22.29
C ARG A 51 -13.21 12.57 23.33
N GLN A 52 -12.41 12.27 24.34
CA GLN A 52 -12.03 13.23 25.39
C GLN A 52 -11.06 14.31 24.88
N VAL A 53 -10.38 14.06 23.76
CA VAL A 53 -9.28 14.91 23.26
C VAL A 53 -9.34 15.21 21.75
N ILE A 54 -10.13 14.46 20.98
CA ILE A 54 -10.28 14.61 19.53
C ILE A 54 -11.77 14.86 19.19
N PRO A 55 -12.09 15.79 18.27
CA PRO A 55 -13.47 16.03 17.83
C PRO A 55 -14.14 14.76 17.29
N GLY A 56 -15.41 14.55 17.66
CA GLY A 56 -16.19 13.39 17.21
C GLY A 56 -16.21 13.22 15.69
N ALA A 57 -16.27 14.31 14.92
CA ALA A 57 -16.22 14.30 13.45
C ALA A 57 -14.97 13.60 12.87
N VAL A 58 -13.83 13.64 13.57
CA VAL A 58 -12.60 12.94 13.16
C VAL A 58 -12.67 11.45 13.52
N ILE A 59 -13.21 11.15 14.70
CA ILE A 59 -13.32 9.78 15.25
C ILE A 59 -14.33 8.94 14.47
N ASP A 60 -15.45 9.55 14.09
CA ASP A 60 -16.58 8.89 13.43
C ASP A 60 -16.47 8.87 11.91
N ARG A 61 -15.38 9.42 11.36
CA ARG A 61 -15.10 9.36 9.94
C ARG A 61 -15.04 7.89 9.48
N PRO A 62 -15.68 7.54 8.35
CA PRO A 62 -15.52 6.22 7.75
C PRO A 62 -14.05 5.87 7.53
N LYS A 63 -13.71 4.58 7.68
CA LYS A 63 -12.35 4.07 7.49
C LYS A 63 -11.85 4.44 6.08
N GLY A 64 -10.94 5.41 6.01
CA GLY A 64 -10.23 5.77 4.80
C GLY A 64 -9.07 4.81 4.55
N TYR A 65 -8.86 4.43 3.30
CA TYR A 65 -7.57 3.88 2.88
C TYR A 65 -6.60 5.01 2.54
N PHE A 66 -5.32 4.67 2.34
CA PHE A 66 -4.32 5.60 1.82
C PHE A 66 -4.14 5.36 0.31
N PRO A 67 -4.92 6.03 -0.57
CA PRO A 67 -4.71 5.93 -1.99
C PRO A 67 -3.33 6.38 -2.40
N VAL A 68 -2.76 5.66 -3.36
CA VAL A 68 -1.68 6.17 -4.20
C VAL A 68 -2.21 6.20 -5.64
N PRO A 69 -3.00 7.23 -6.01
CA PRO A 69 -3.74 7.24 -7.29
C PRO A 69 -2.83 7.09 -8.50
N ALA A 70 -1.61 7.64 -8.44
CA ALA A 70 -0.61 7.56 -9.50
C ALA A 70 -0.22 6.12 -9.86
N LEU A 71 -0.24 5.20 -8.89
CA LEU A 71 0.08 3.78 -9.12
C LEU A 71 -1.13 2.94 -9.53
N LYS A 72 -2.34 3.51 -9.42
CA LYS A 72 -3.57 2.89 -9.86
C LYS A 72 -3.95 3.32 -11.28
N TYR A 73 -3.81 4.61 -11.56
CA TYR A 73 -4.08 5.22 -12.86
C TYR A 73 -2.75 5.73 -13.41
N ILE A 74 -2.01 4.81 -14.04
CA ILE A 74 -0.66 5.08 -14.54
C ILE A 74 -0.76 6.03 -15.73
N ARG A 75 -0.17 7.22 -15.59
CA ARG A 75 -0.15 8.29 -16.60
C ARG A 75 1.18 9.06 -16.55
N GLY A 76 1.48 9.79 -17.62
CA GLY A 76 2.64 10.68 -17.71
C GLY A 76 3.94 9.97 -17.33
N ALA A 77 4.76 10.61 -16.48
CA ALA A 77 6.06 10.09 -16.07
C ALA A 77 6.04 8.67 -15.48
N TYR A 78 4.93 8.24 -14.85
CA TYR A 78 4.81 6.87 -14.35
C TYR A 78 4.56 5.85 -15.46
N LEU A 79 3.85 6.25 -16.53
CA LEU A 79 3.69 5.40 -17.71
C LEU A 79 5.00 5.28 -18.46
N ASP A 80 5.77 6.36 -18.56
CA ASP A 80 7.09 6.36 -19.18
C ASP A 80 8.04 5.43 -18.40
N PHE A 81 8.08 5.55 -17.07
CA PHE A 81 8.83 4.61 -16.21
C PHE A 81 8.43 3.15 -16.41
N VAL A 82 7.13 2.87 -16.51
CA VAL A 82 6.60 1.53 -16.76
C VAL A 82 7.05 0.99 -18.13
N ARG A 83 6.99 1.83 -19.17
CA ARG A 83 7.46 1.50 -20.52
C ARG A 83 8.95 1.22 -20.52
N ASP A 84 9.74 2.06 -19.86
CA ASP A 84 11.19 1.92 -19.75
C ASP A 84 11.62 0.61 -19.12
N ILE A 85 10.80 0.00 -18.26
CA ILE A 85 11.07 -1.30 -17.63
C ILE A 85 10.59 -2.45 -18.53
N LEU A 86 9.32 -2.41 -18.96
CA LEU A 86 8.66 -3.54 -19.63
C LEU A 86 9.03 -3.69 -21.11
N LEU A 87 9.48 -2.62 -21.78
CA LEU A 87 9.85 -2.66 -23.19
C LEU A 87 11.31 -3.06 -23.41
N GLN A 88 12.10 -3.24 -22.35
CA GLN A 88 13.49 -3.66 -22.50
C GLN A 88 13.60 -5.07 -23.11
N PRO A 89 14.62 -5.33 -23.95
CA PRO A 89 14.81 -6.65 -24.55
C PRO A 89 14.84 -7.78 -23.50
N ARG A 90 15.53 -7.56 -22.37
CA ARG A 90 15.58 -8.54 -21.26
C ARG A 90 14.20 -8.88 -20.69
N ALA A 91 13.31 -7.90 -20.56
CA ALA A 91 11.95 -8.11 -20.08
C ALA A 91 11.13 -8.94 -21.08
N ARG A 92 11.20 -8.54 -22.37
CA ARG A 92 10.45 -9.19 -23.47
C ARG A 92 10.90 -10.61 -23.76
N GLN A 93 12.20 -10.89 -23.62
CA GLN A 93 12.80 -12.20 -23.91
C GLN A 93 12.69 -13.18 -22.74
N ARG A 94 12.35 -12.70 -21.55
CA ARG A 94 12.27 -13.52 -20.33
C ARG A 94 11.20 -14.62 -20.40
N GLY A 95 10.14 -14.39 -21.16
CA GLY A 95 9.03 -15.34 -21.29
C GLY A 95 8.15 -15.48 -20.03
N VAL A 96 8.28 -14.58 -19.05
CA VAL A 96 7.42 -14.57 -17.84
C VAL A 96 6.03 -13.99 -18.13
N PHE A 97 5.94 -13.04 -19.06
CA PHE A 97 4.68 -12.41 -19.45
C PHE A 97 4.37 -12.66 -20.92
N ASP A 98 3.08 -12.75 -21.25
CA ASP A 98 2.61 -12.68 -22.63
C ASP A 98 2.80 -11.25 -23.16
N ASN A 99 3.75 -11.10 -24.07
CA ASN A 99 4.09 -9.82 -24.68
C ASN A 99 2.89 -9.14 -25.36
N ALA A 100 2.02 -9.91 -26.01
CA ALA A 100 0.84 -9.35 -26.66
C ALA A 100 -0.14 -8.79 -25.62
N TYR A 101 -0.30 -9.47 -24.49
CA TYR A 101 -1.13 -8.97 -23.40
C TYR A 101 -0.51 -7.73 -22.73
N VAL A 102 0.81 -7.71 -22.55
CA VAL A 102 1.52 -6.52 -22.03
C VAL A 102 1.30 -5.31 -22.93
N ASP A 103 1.34 -5.49 -24.26
CA ASP A 103 1.06 -4.41 -25.21
C ASP A 103 -0.37 -3.85 -25.05
N THR A 104 -1.36 -4.72 -24.86
CA THR A 104 -2.73 -4.30 -24.53
C THR A 104 -2.79 -3.49 -23.23
N LEU A 105 -2.10 -3.94 -22.18
CA LEU A 105 -2.04 -3.21 -20.91
C LEU A 105 -1.39 -1.83 -21.05
N LEU A 106 -0.36 -1.70 -21.89
CA LEU A 106 0.35 -0.43 -22.14
C LEU A 106 -0.43 0.55 -23.02
N ALA A 107 -1.29 0.04 -23.90
CA ALA A 107 -2.18 0.84 -24.73
C ALA A 107 -3.33 1.44 -23.90
N GLU A 108 -3.87 0.68 -22.95
CA GLU A 108 -4.99 1.10 -22.10
C GLU A 108 -4.66 0.96 -20.59
N PRO A 109 -3.69 1.73 -20.07
CA PRO A 109 -3.12 1.55 -18.72
C PRO A 109 -4.12 1.71 -17.57
N GLU A 110 -5.27 2.33 -17.83
CA GLU A 110 -6.32 2.58 -16.85
C GLU A 110 -7.52 1.63 -16.94
N ALA A 111 -7.69 0.95 -18.08
CA ALA A 111 -8.82 0.05 -18.31
C ALA A 111 -8.66 -1.27 -17.53
N HIS A 112 -7.42 -1.65 -17.24
CA HIS A 112 -7.08 -2.97 -16.70
C HIS A 112 -6.77 -2.95 -15.20
N ILE A 113 -7.82 -2.78 -14.41
CA ILE A 113 -7.78 -2.77 -12.95
C ILE A 113 -8.14 -4.15 -12.38
N THR A 114 -7.46 -4.58 -11.32
CA THR A 114 -7.74 -5.84 -10.61
C THR A 114 -9.05 -5.76 -9.81
N PRO A 115 -9.65 -6.90 -9.41
CA PRO A 115 -10.82 -6.90 -8.52
C PRO A 115 -10.58 -6.16 -7.21
N LEU A 116 -9.33 -6.16 -6.71
CA LEU A 116 -8.90 -5.41 -5.51
C LEU A 116 -8.59 -3.92 -5.78
N ARG A 117 -8.96 -3.42 -6.96
CA ARG A 117 -8.81 -2.02 -7.40
C ARG A 117 -7.35 -1.54 -7.53
N GLY A 118 -6.42 -2.44 -7.84
CA GLY A 118 -5.02 -2.12 -8.19
C GLY A 118 -4.76 -2.15 -9.69
N SER A 119 -3.71 -1.48 -10.17
CA SER A 119 -3.31 -1.56 -11.58
C SER A 119 -2.62 -2.90 -11.87
N LYS A 120 -3.09 -3.66 -12.86
CA LYS A 120 -2.38 -4.86 -13.33
C LYS A 120 -1.01 -4.51 -13.91
N LEU A 121 -0.96 -3.41 -14.67
CA LEU A 121 0.25 -2.91 -15.29
C LEU A 121 1.31 -2.59 -14.24
N TRP A 122 0.94 -1.90 -13.14
CA TRP A 122 1.87 -1.63 -12.05
C TRP A 122 2.44 -2.92 -11.42
N GLN A 123 1.61 -3.94 -11.24
CA GLN A 123 2.04 -5.19 -10.60
C GLN A 123 3.09 -5.93 -11.43
N ILE A 124 2.91 -6.02 -12.74
CA ILE A 124 3.89 -6.67 -13.62
C ILE A 124 5.17 -5.83 -13.74
N THR A 125 5.06 -4.50 -13.76
CA THR A 125 6.23 -3.61 -13.76
C THR A 125 7.07 -3.79 -12.51
N LEU A 126 6.46 -3.89 -11.33
CA LEU A 126 7.19 -4.10 -10.09
C LEU A 126 7.95 -5.43 -10.08
N LEU A 127 7.34 -6.50 -10.58
CA LEU A 127 8.01 -7.79 -10.68
C LEU A 127 9.20 -7.71 -11.64
N GLU A 128 9.00 -7.16 -12.84
CA GLU A 128 10.09 -7.03 -13.81
C GLU A 128 11.20 -6.12 -13.30
N LEU A 129 10.88 -4.99 -12.68
CA LEU A 129 11.86 -4.11 -12.05
C LEU A 129 12.71 -4.85 -11.01
N TRP A 130 12.07 -5.65 -10.16
CA TRP A 130 12.79 -6.44 -9.17
C TRP A 130 13.72 -7.46 -9.83
N LEU A 131 13.25 -8.19 -10.85
CA LEU A 131 14.08 -9.15 -11.60
C LEU A 131 15.31 -8.46 -12.20
N GLN A 132 15.11 -7.30 -12.83
CA GLN A 132 16.19 -6.49 -13.40
C GLN A 132 17.20 -6.03 -12.36
N GLN A 133 16.75 -5.63 -11.16
CA GLN A 133 17.63 -5.21 -10.06
C GLN A 133 18.42 -6.37 -9.45
N GLN A 134 17.86 -7.58 -9.47
CA GLN A 134 18.56 -8.79 -9.01
C GLN A 134 19.45 -9.42 -10.08
N GLY A 135 19.52 -8.84 -11.28
CA GLY A 135 20.28 -9.41 -12.40
C GLY A 135 19.72 -10.74 -12.89
N LEU A 136 18.44 -11.00 -12.61
CA LEU A 136 17.73 -12.19 -13.06
C LEU A 136 17.19 -11.97 -14.47
#